data_AF-A6LZG3-F1
#
_entry.id   AF-A6LZG3-F1
#
_cell.length_a   1.000
_cell.length_b   1.000
_cell.length_c   1.000
_cell.angle_alpha   90.00
_cell.angle_beta   90.00
_cell.angle_gamma   90.00
#
_symmetry.space_group_name_H-M   'P 1'
#
loop_
_entity.id
_entity.type
_entity.pdbx_description
1 polymer ?
#
loop_
_entity_poly.entity_id
_entity_poly.type
_entity_poly.pdbx_seq_one_letter_code
_entity_poly.pdbx_strand_id
1 'polypeptide(L)'
;MLASSITYTTAFADDTIATTAPATATTTSASATYTDNTATPIKDYSIAINKSSEENGIKVTVSSALATKHNLRVTLKIEGITDPKAIEHNNSLFEVSYGDKDYGFNSTSSRQYADDKTMFLTLEKTNYEGEYPESGNLRVDVVLSNYKVNIGMDIPVDFTNSINKVFTKNISGTIPEINYTLKQLDSDSMGTTISYTRPKHNEADIDDNNDFWDSQILLKVDNNFYKLNSKMGSLRDDGTFIGYYASKLPAYDNVKNGRDISVIPILYKVSMDDSDMISNNSNKNTTTDSANNLTYEKEFSSSSGLKGTIYNVERNDNSVKVYCKGQSELESLIIASNISLNYNHLKGQNDPTIYNYNKFASFYKDPKDSLGYIVEFDNVDKNKAATLNISPMIKEITTYKMSDEIKLSN
;
A
#
# COMPACT_ATOMS: atom_id res chain seq x y z
N MET A 1 36.26 37.77 30.78
CA MET A 1 35.50 38.91 30.22
C MET A 1 36.51 39.80 29.50
N LEU A 2 36.13 40.38 28.35
CA LEU A 2 36.93 41.13 27.34
C LEU A 2 37.69 40.18 26.39
N ALA A 3 37.21 39.80 25.20
CA ALA A 3 36.55 40.52 24.08
C ALA A 3 37.45 41.58 23.43
N SER A 4 38.06 41.21 22.30
CA SER A 4 38.75 42.11 21.37
C SER A 4 38.08 41.99 20.01
N SER A 5 37.27 43.01 19.70
CA SER A 5 36.62 43.31 18.43
C SER A 5 37.57 44.04 17.49
N ILE A 6 37.58 43.68 16.20
CA ILE A 6 37.94 44.60 15.12
C ILE A 6 36.95 44.43 13.96
N THR A 7 36.19 45.49 13.72
CA THR A 7 35.32 45.77 12.57
C THR A 7 36.13 46.38 11.42
N TYR A 8 35.80 46.00 10.18
CA TYR A 8 35.97 46.85 8.99
C TYR A 8 34.75 46.73 8.07
N THR A 9 33.98 47.82 7.96
CA THR A 9 33.14 48.21 6.80
C THR A 9 34.05 48.92 5.79
N THR A 10 33.91 48.81 4.47
CA THR A 10 32.88 49.34 3.55
C THR A 10 33.12 48.66 2.17
N ALA A 11 32.19 48.52 1.22
CA ALA A 11 31.35 49.55 0.64
C ALA A 11 30.20 48.91 -0.18
N PHE A 12 29.03 49.54 -0.12
CA PHE A 12 27.90 49.27 -1.00
C PHE A 12 28.11 50.01 -2.32
N ALA A 13 28.07 49.26 -3.42
CA ALA A 13 27.70 49.82 -4.72
C ALA A 13 26.26 49.40 -4.99
N ASP A 14 25.42 50.42 -5.14
CA ASP A 14 24.03 50.36 -5.54
C ASP A 14 24.01 50.16 -7.06
N ASP A 15 23.50 49.03 -7.52
CA ASP A 15 23.06 48.85 -8.90
C ASP A 15 21.73 48.09 -8.87
N THR A 16 20.67 48.89 -8.96
CA THR A 16 19.30 48.46 -9.21
C THR A 16 19.20 47.69 -10.52
N ILE A 17 19.01 46.37 -10.47
CA ILE A 17 18.50 45.58 -11.61
C ILE A 17 17.47 44.56 -11.12
N ALA A 18 16.22 44.83 -11.51
CA ALA A 18 15.08 43.95 -11.74
C ALA A 18 14.82 42.79 -10.75
N THR A 19 13.79 42.98 -9.93
CA THR A 19 12.98 41.89 -9.37
C THR A 19 12.46 40.98 -10.47
N THR A 20 13.14 39.87 -10.73
CA THR A 20 12.53 38.70 -11.37
C THR A 20 11.84 37.89 -10.27
N ALA A 21 10.51 37.83 -10.35
CA ALA A 21 9.71 36.89 -9.58
C ALA A 21 10.30 35.47 -9.72
N PRO A 22 10.31 34.64 -8.66
CA PRO A 22 10.68 33.24 -8.83
C PRO A 22 9.69 32.64 -9.83
N ALA A 23 10.20 32.31 -11.02
CA ALA A 23 9.46 31.58 -12.01
C ALA A 23 9.02 30.27 -11.37
N THR A 24 7.72 30.12 -11.18
CA THR A 24 7.06 28.82 -10.96
C THR A 24 7.36 27.98 -12.20
N ALA A 25 8.50 27.29 -12.17
CA ALA A 25 8.82 26.23 -13.09
C ALA A 25 7.87 25.09 -12.76
N THR A 26 6.67 25.15 -13.33
CA THR A 26 5.78 24.00 -13.46
C THR A 26 6.46 23.05 -14.42
N THR A 27 7.48 22.33 -13.96
CA THR A 27 8.01 21.18 -14.69
C THR A 27 6.97 20.09 -14.52
N THR A 28 6.12 19.95 -15.52
CA THR A 28 5.36 18.73 -15.76
C THR A 28 6.36 17.59 -15.84
N SER A 29 6.55 16.90 -14.71
CA SER A 29 6.94 15.50 -14.73
C SER A 29 5.96 14.82 -15.68
N ALA A 30 6.46 14.20 -16.74
CA ALA A 30 5.67 13.35 -17.61
C ALA A 30 5.21 12.13 -16.80
N SER A 31 4.23 12.34 -15.92
CA SER A 31 3.23 11.34 -15.63
C SER A 31 2.55 11.08 -16.96
N ALA A 32 2.73 9.88 -17.49
CA ALA A 32 1.95 9.33 -18.58
C ALA A 32 0.47 9.73 -18.43
N THR A 33 0.06 10.81 -19.08
CA THR A 33 -1.34 11.19 -19.24
C THR A 33 -1.89 10.26 -20.30
N TYR A 34 -2.61 9.25 -19.84
CA TYR A 34 -3.45 8.42 -20.71
C TYR A 34 -4.91 8.64 -20.32
N THR A 35 -5.63 9.23 -21.26
CA THR A 35 -7.04 9.58 -21.22
C THR A 35 -7.89 8.33 -21.44
N ASP A 36 -8.48 7.81 -20.36
CA ASP A 36 -9.91 7.52 -20.22
C ASP A 36 -10.16 7.06 -18.78
N ASN A 37 -10.35 8.02 -17.86
CA ASN A 37 -10.49 7.75 -16.43
C ASN A 37 -11.91 8.09 -15.96
N THR A 38 -12.69 7.05 -15.67
CA THR A 38 -13.80 7.17 -14.70
C THR A 38 -13.30 6.99 -13.26
N ALA A 39 -12.06 6.54 -13.06
CA ALA A 39 -11.37 6.54 -11.77
C ALA A 39 -10.78 7.93 -11.49
N THR A 40 -11.15 8.54 -10.35
CA THR A 40 -10.48 9.76 -9.88
C THR A 40 -9.02 9.41 -9.60
N PRO A 41 -8.02 10.04 -10.25
CA PRO A 41 -6.63 9.73 -9.99
C PRO A 41 -6.35 9.85 -8.49
N ILE A 42 -5.78 8.80 -7.88
CA ILE A 42 -5.34 8.87 -6.49
C ILE A 42 -4.33 10.01 -6.42
N LYS A 43 -4.67 11.05 -5.65
CA LYS A 43 -3.84 12.23 -5.56
C LYS A 43 -2.51 11.87 -4.91
N ASP A 44 -1.42 12.08 -5.66
CA ASP A 44 -0.08 11.90 -5.15
C ASP A 44 0.35 13.15 -4.38
N TYR A 45 0.63 12.97 -3.10
CA TYR A 45 1.09 14.03 -2.20
C TYR A 45 2.62 14.10 -2.11
N SER A 46 3.33 13.28 -2.89
CA SER A 46 4.79 13.27 -2.91
C SER A 46 5.35 14.58 -3.46
N ILE A 47 6.47 15.04 -2.90
CA ILE A 47 7.26 16.12 -3.49
C ILE A 47 8.23 15.55 -4.50
N ALA A 48 8.38 16.22 -5.65
CA ALA A 48 9.44 15.92 -6.60
C ALA A 48 10.76 16.52 -6.10
N ILE A 49 11.80 15.70 -5.98
CA ILE A 49 13.12 16.10 -5.47
C ILE A 49 14.12 16.19 -6.63
N ASN A 50 14.22 15.12 -7.43
CA ASN A 50 15.14 14.99 -8.58
C ASN A 50 16.60 15.40 -8.30
N LYS A 51 17.07 15.24 -7.06
CA LYS A 51 18.46 15.48 -6.68
C LYS A 51 19.28 14.23 -6.97
N SER A 52 20.44 14.40 -7.61
CA SER A 52 21.29 13.27 -7.98
C SER A 52 22.74 13.46 -7.56
N SER A 53 23.41 12.35 -7.35
CA SER A 53 24.86 12.24 -7.18
C SER A 53 25.36 11.06 -8.01
N GLU A 54 26.62 11.11 -8.45
CA GLU A 54 27.20 10.09 -9.30
C GLU A 54 28.60 9.72 -8.80
N GLU A 55 28.85 8.41 -8.67
CA GLU A 55 30.15 7.85 -8.31
C GLU A 55 30.40 6.60 -9.15
N ASN A 56 31.62 6.45 -9.67
CA ASN A 56 32.03 5.28 -10.45
C ASN A 56 31.09 4.92 -11.62
N GLY A 57 30.51 5.94 -12.27
CA GLY A 57 29.58 5.76 -13.39
C GLY A 57 28.18 5.27 -12.98
N ILE A 58 27.89 5.20 -11.68
CA ILE A 58 26.57 4.90 -11.13
C ILE A 58 25.94 6.20 -10.64
N LYS A 59 24.82 6.57 -11.24
CA LYS A 59 24.05 7.76 -10.85
C LYS A 59 22.90 7.35 -9.94
N VAL A 60 22.85 7.94 -8.75
CA VAL A 60 21.74 7.79 -7.80
C VAL A 60 20.95 9.10 -7.78
N THR A 61 19.65 9.01 -8.03
CA THR A 61 18.71 10.14 -7.98
C THR A 61 17.64 9.88 -6.94
N VAL A 62 17.44 10.80 -6.01
CA VAL A 62 16.22 10.85 -5.18
C VAL A 62 15.13 11.51 -6.01
N SER A 63 14.23 10.71 -6.58
CA SER A 63 13.19 11.17 -7.50
C SER A 63 12.09 11.92 -6.76
N SER A 64 11.57 11.32 -5.69
CA SER A 64 10.48 11.88 -4.89
C SER A 64 10.51 11.39 -3.45
N ALA A 65 9.83 12.12 -2.57
CA ALA A 65 9.56 11.69 -1.21
C ALA A 65 8.16 12.09 -0.77
N LEU A 66 7.61 11.35 0.19
CA LEU A 66 6.34 11.62 0.85
C LEU A 66 6.50 11.32 2.32
N ALA A 67 6.10 12.24 3.19
CA ALA A 67 5.99 11.98 4.62
C ALA A 67 4.57 12.25 5.13
N THR A 68 4.14 11.43 6.07
CA THR A 68 3.03 11.71 6.99
C THR A 68 3.61 11.78 8.39
N LYS A 69 2.78 12.01 9.41
CA LYS A 69 3.26 12.05 10.79
C LYS A 69 4.07 10.80 11.17
N HIS A 70 3.64 9.64 10.72
CA HIS A 70 4.25 8.36 11.15
C HIS A 70 4.87 7.56 10.01
N ASN A 71 4.77 8.01 8.76
CA ASN A 71 5.25 7.24 7.62
C ASN A 71 6.13 8.09 6.71
N LEU A 72 7.19 7.49 6.16
CA LEU A 72 8.06 8.10 5.17
C LEU A 72 8.21 7.15 3.98
N ARG A 73 8.10 7.69 2.78
CA ARG A 73 8.35 6.98 1.52
C ARG A 73 9.33 7.79 0.70
N VAL A 74 10.40 7.15 0.23
CA VAL A 74 11.38 7.76 -0.66
C VAL A 74 11.55 6.88 -1.90
N THR A 75 11.51 7.47 -3.09
CA THR A 75 11.76 6.78 -4.34
C THR A 75 13.09 7.21 -4.92
N LEU A 76 13.98 6.23 -5.10
CA LEU A 76 15.28 6.37 -5.74
C LEU A 76 15.22 5.83 -7.16
N LYS A 77 16.00 6.45 -8.05
CA LYS A 77 16.35 5.93 -9.38
C LYS A 77 17.86 5.74 -9.42
N ILE A 78 18.31 4.54 -9.75
CA ILE A 78 19.73 4.20 -9.84
C ILE A 78 20.02 3.76 -11.28
N GLU A 79 20.98 4.44 -11.92
CA GLU A 79 21.31 4.29 -13.33
C GLU A 79 22.78 3.93 -13.50
N GLY A 80 23.10 3.21 -14.57
CA GLY A 80 24.48 2.86 -14.93
C GLY A 80 24.99 1.54 -14.35
N ILE A 81 24.12 0.79 -13.67
CA ILE A 81 24.45 -0.52 -13.10
C ILE A 81 24.54 -1.55 -14.24
N THR A 82 25.54 -2.42 -14.26
CA THR A 82 25.67 -3.47 -15.30
C THR A 82 24.69 -4.63 -15.13
N ASP A 83 24.36 -4.98 -13.88
CA ASP A 83 23.28 -5.93 -13.57
C ASP A 83 22.59 -5.51 -12.25
N PRO A 84 21.48 -4.76 -12.35
CA PRO A 84 20.69 -4.34 -11.19
C PRO A 84 20.14 -5.49 -10.35
N LYS A 85 19.92 -6.68 -10.95
CA LYS A 85 19.34 -7.83 -10.26
C LYS A 85 20.36 -8.55 -9.38
N ALA A 86 21.65 -8.36 -9.66
CA ALA A 86 22.76 -8.89 -8.85
C ALA A 86 23.02 -8.07 -7.57
N ILE A 87 22.27 -6.99 -7.32
CA ILE A 87 22.37 -6.21 -6.07
C ILE A 87 21.72 -7.02 -4.94
N GLU A 88 22.50 -7.43 -3.96
CA GLU A 88 22.07 -8.26 -2.84
C GLU A 88 22.14 -7.46 -1.52
N HIS A 89 21.43 -7.92 -0.50
CA HIS A 89 21.45 -7.25 0.82
C HIS A 89 22.86 -7.23 1.46
N ASN A 90 23.71 -8.22 1.17
CA ASN A 90 25.06 -8.30 1.73
C ASN A 90 26.06 -7.30 1.11
N ASN A 91 25.73 -6.70 -0.04
CA ASN A 91 26.62 -5.84 -0.82
C ASN A 91 26.01 -4.46 -1.11
N SER A 92 24.85 -4.17 -0.52
CA SER A 92 24.14 -2.91 -0.65
C SER A 92 23.57 -2.42 0.67
N LEU A 93 23.56 -1.09 0.84
CA LEU A 93 22.86 -0.40 1.90
C LEU A 93 22.03 0.72 1.28
N PHE A 94 20.78 0.81 1.67
CA PHE A 94 19.89 1.91 1.31
C PHE A 94 19.24 2.41 2.61
N GLU A 95 19.69 3.55 3.08
CA GLU A 95 19.26 4.10 4.36
C GLU A 95 18.63 5.47 4.15
N VAL A 96 17.57 5.75 4.91
CA VAL A 96 16.90 7.04 4.93
C VAL A 96 16.71 7.46 6.37
N SER A 97 17.12 8.69 6.67
CA SER A 97 16.84 9.32 7.96
C SER A 97 16.19 10.69 7.81
N TYR A 98 15.23 11.00 8.70
CA TYR A 98 14.52 12.27 8.68
C TYR A 98 14.01 12.70 10.06
N GLY A 99 14.47 13.86 10.53
CA GLY A 99 14.12 14.42 11.83
C GLY A 99 14.82 13.75 13.02
N ASP A 100 14.76 14.39 14.19
CA ASP A 100 15.51 13.97 15.38
C ASP A 100 14.91 12.75 16.10
N LYS A 101 13.65 12.41 15.80
CA LYS A 101 12.90 11.31 16.41
C LYS A 101 12.64 10.17 15.43
N ASP A 102 13.61 9.87 14.58
CA ASP A 102 13.48 8.84 13.57
C ASP A 102 13.79 7.45 14.10
N TYR A 103 12.90 6.93 14.94
CA TYR A 103 13.01 5.60 15.55
C TYR A 103 12.41 4.49 14.67
N GLY A 104 12.07 4.83 13.42
CA GLY A 104 11.41 3.89 12.52
C GLY A 104 12.32 2.77 12.02
N PHE A 105 11.72 1.66 11.64
CA PHE A 105 12.39 0.55 10.94
C PHE A 105 12.17 0.68 9.43
N ASN A 106 13.20 0.39 8.62
CA ASN A 106 13.05 0.28 7.17
C ASN A 106 12.22 -0.97 6.87
N SER A 107 10.94 -0.77 6.51
CA SER A 107 10.03 -1.86 6.23
C SER A 107 9.55 -1.73 4.79
N THR A 108 10.05 -2.62 3.94
CA THR A 108 9.68 -2.78 2.52
C THR A 108 10.47 -1.89 1.57
N SER A 109 11.46 -2.50 0.91
CA SER A 109 12.04 -1.98 -0.33
C SER A 109 11.35 -2.63 -1.52
N SER A 110 10.57 -1.89 -2.32
CA SER A 110 10.13 -2.41 -3.62
C SER A 110 11.14 -2.05 -4.69
N ARG A 111 11.59 -3.05 -5.45
CA ARG A 111 12.49 -2.86 -6.61
C ARG A 111 11.69 -2.99 -7.89
N GLN A 112 11.87 -2.05 -8.79
CA GLN A 112 11.36 -2.12 -10.16
C GLN A 112 12.51 -1.86 -11.11
N TYR A 113 12.58 -2.65 -12.17
CA TYR A 113 13.64 -2.52 -13.17
C TYR A 113 13.02 -1.94 -14.44
N ALA A 114 13.48 -0.76 -14.84
CA ALA A 114 13.01 -0.14 -16.07
C ALA A 114 13.64 -0.82 -17.29
N ASP A 115 14.91 -1.19 -17.15
CA ASP A 115 15.74 -1.87 -18.14
C ASP A 115 16.88 -2.63 -17.41
N ASP A 116 17.85 -3.12 -18.18
CA ASP A 116 19.03 -3.86 -17.68
C ASP A 116 20.06 -2.97 -16.98
N LYS A 117 19.85 -1.66 -16.91
CA LYS A 117 20.79 -0.68 -16.33
C LYS A 117 20.19 0.29 -15.33
N THR A 118 18.87 0.26 -15.17
CA THR A 118 18.10 1.22 -14.40
C THR A 118 17.17 0.51 -13.42
N MET A 119 17.32 0.85 -12.14
CA MET A 119 16.48 0.37 -11.05
C MET A 119 15.78 1.53 -10.35
N PHE A 120 14.49 1.38 -10.10
CA PHE A 120 13.73 2.18 -9.15
C PHE A 120 13.61 1.44 -7.83
N LEU A 121 13.96 2.11 -6.73
CA LEU A 121 13.86 1.58 -5.38
C LEU A 121 12.92 2.48 -4.59
N THR A 122 11.84 1.92 -4.04
CA THR A 122 11.01 2.65 -3.08
C THR A 122 11.28 2.13 -1.69
N LEU A 123 11.70 3.02 -0.79
CA LEU A 123 11.95 2.77 0.62
C LEU A 123 10.77 3.29 1.41
N GLU A 124 10.15 2.45 2.23
CA GLU A 124 9.10 2.84 3.18
C GLU A 124 9.59 2.64 4.62
N LYS A 125 9.30 3.62 5.48
CA LYS A 125 9.67 3.63 6.90
C LYS A 125 8.47 4.04 7.73
N THR A 126 8.22 3.33 8.82
CA THR A 126 7.15 3.64 9.78
C THR A 126 7.77 4.01 11.12
N ASN A 127 7.40 5.17 11.66
CA ASN A 127 7.85 5.70 12.94
C ASN A 127 6.78 5.47 14.02
N TYR A 128 6.93 4.39 14.78
CA TYR A 128 5.96 3.98 15.81
C TYR A 128 6.09 4.79 17.12
N GLU A 129 7.25 5.38 17.38
CA GLU A 129 7.58 6.06 18.65
C GLU A 129 7.77 7.58 18.50
N GLY A 130 7.56 8.11 17.30
CA GLY A 130 7.75 9.53 17.00
C GLY A 130 6.84 10.03 15.87
N GLU A 131 6.84 11.36 15.73
CA GLU A 131 6.25 12.05 14.59
C GLU A 131 7.35 12.71 13.76
N TYR A 132 7.25 12.60 12.44
CA TYR A 132 8.11 13.31 11.50
C TYR A 132 7.78 14.81 11.47
N PRO A 133 8.78 15.70 11.38
CA PRO A 133 8.55 17.13 11.29
C PRO A 133 8.02 17.54 9.91
N GLU A 134 7.29 18.66 9.84
CA GLU A 134 6.73 19.20 8.60
C GLU A 134 7.79 19.57 7.56
N SER A 135 8.96 20.07 8.00
CA SER A 135 10.07 20.41 7.12
C SER A 135 11.40 20.09 7.80
N GLY A 136 12.45 19.92 6.99
CA GLY A 136 13.78 19.59 7.47
C GLY A 136 14.70 19.09 6.37
N ASN A 137 15.78 18.42 6.77
CA ASN A 137 16.70 17.77 5.84
C ASN A 137 16.47 16.26 5.86
N LEU A 138 16.08 15.70 4.72
CA LEU A 138 16.05 14.27 4.46
C LEU A 138 17.46 13.82 4.11
N ARG A 139 17.99 12.83 4.83
CA ARG A 139 19.27 12.19 4.53
C ARG A 139 19.02 10.86 3.84
N VAL A 140 19.66 10.67 2.70
CA VAL A 140 19.65 9.41 1.94
C VAL A 140 21.08 8.93 1.76
N ASP A 141 21.34 7.69 2.16
CA ASP A 141 22.62 7.02 2.02
C ASP A 141 22.47 5.77 1.14
N VAL A 142 23.32 5.66 0.13
CA VAL A 142 23.35 4.54 -0.82
C VAL A 142 24.78 4.02 -0.92
N VAL A 143 24.97 2.78 -0.48
CA VAL A 143 26.23 2.06 -0.62
C VAL A 143 26.01 0.87 -1.54
N LEU A 144 26.85 0.74 -2.57
CA LEU A 144 26.89 -0.43 -3.45
C LEU A 144 28.34 -0.90 -3.54
N SER A 145 28.73 -1.81 -2.65
CA SER A 145 30.13 -2.20 -2.43
C SER A 145 30.78 -2.79 -3.69
N ASN A 146 30.04 -3.62 -4.44
CA ASN A 146 30.53 -4.21 -5.69
C ASN A 146 30.82 -3.18 -6.78
N TYR A 147 30.16 -2.02 -6.71
CA TYR A 147 30.31 -0.90 -7.63
C TYR A 147 31.18 0.22 -7.03
N LYS A 148 31.71 0.03 -5.82
CA LYS A 148 32.48 1.02 -5.04
C LYS A 148 31.75 2.35 -4.86
N VAL A 149 30.42 2.33 -4.78
CA VAL A 149 29.59 3.53 -4.59
C VAL A 149 29.34 3.74 -3.10
N ASN A 150 29.51 4.97 -2.62
CA ASN A 150 29.14 5.39 -1.28
C ASN A 150 28.61 6.84 -1.31
N ILE A 151 27.35 6.98 -1.71
CA ILE A 151 26.70 8.28 -1.90
C ILE A 151 25.88 8.62 -0.68
N GLY A 152 26.11 9.81 -0.13
CA GLY A 152 25.26 10.44 0.88
C GLY A 152 24.71 11.77 0.42
N MET A 153 23.41 12.00 0.58
CA MET A 153 22.74 13.22 0.14
C MET A 153 21.86 13.79 1.26
N ASP A 154 22.10 15.05 1.61
CA ASP A 154 21.21 15.85 2.46
C ASP A 154 20.29 16.71 1.58
N ILE A 155 18.99 16.61 1.80
CA ILE A 155 17.98 17.17 0.91
C ILE A 155 16.99 17.99 1.73
N PRO A 156 16.97 19.33 1.58
CA PRO A 156 15.92 20.15 2.16
C PRO A 156 14.57 19.76 1.58
N VAL A 157 13.61 19.46 2.45
CA VAL A 157 12.26 19.01 2.09
C VAL A 157 11.21 19.74 2.92
N ASP A 158 10.04 19.94 2.31
CA ASP A 158 8.85 20.48 2.95
C ASP A 158 7.67 19.53 2.68
N PHE A 159 7.27 18.81 3.73
CA PHE A 159 6.15 17.88 3.75
C PHE A 159 4.91 18.48 4.43
N THR A 160 4.87 19.79 4.69
CA THR A 160 3.74 20.46 5.37
C THR A 160 2.40 20.09 4.74
N ASN A 161 2.31 20.04 3.41
CA ASN A 161 1.06 19.69 2.73
C ASN A 161 0.61 18.24 3.02
N SER A 162 1.51 17.26 2.98
CA SER A 162 1.20 15.84 3.17
C SER A 162 0.99 15.48 4.64
N ILE A 163 1.81 16.04 5.55
CA ILE A 163 1.67 15.85 7.00
C ILE A 163 0.35 16.43 7.53
N ASN A 164 -0.15 17.51 6.92
CA ASN A 164 -1.46 18.08 7.29
C ASN A 164 -2.65 17.34 6.65
N LYS A 165 -2.44 16.27 5.86
CA LYS A 165 -3.52 15.40 5.37
C LYS A 165 -3.80 14.30 6.38
N VAL A 166 -4.53 14.65 7.43
CA VAL A 166 -4.92 13.71 8.49
C VAL A 166 -6.43 13.75 8.69
N PHE A 167 -7.04 12.59 8.67
CA PHE A 167 -8.43 12.37 9.08
C PHE A 167 -8.45 11.29 10.16
N THR A 168 -8.93 11.66 11.34
CA THR A 168 -9.03 10.74 12.48
C THR A 168 -10.47 10.69 12.96
N LYS A 169 -10.98 9.47 13.18
CA LYS A 169 -12.32 9.24 13.69
C LYS A 169 -12.31 8.14 14.74
N ASN A 170 -12.83 8.44 15.93
CA ASN A 170 -13.04 7.42 16.95
C ASN A 170 -14.13 6.45 16.51
N ILE A 171 -13.90 5.17 16.77
CA ILE A 171 -14.84 4.09 16.52
C ILE A 171 -15.34 3.60 17.87
N SER A 172 -16.66 3.55 18.04
CA SER A 172 -17.30 2.93 19.18
C SER A 172 -18.00 1.67 18.70
N GLY A 173 -17.22 0.60 18.53
CA GLY A 173 -17.71 -0.67 18.00
C GLY A 173 -16.91 -1.83 18.54
N THR A 174 -17.60 -2.94 18.79
CA THR A 174 -17.01 -4.20 19.24
C THR A 174 -17.29 -5.28 18.21
N ILE A 175 -16.38 -6.26 18.12
CA ILE A 175 -16.59 -7.50 17.39
C ILE A 175 -16.55 -8.61 18.46
N PRO A 176 -17.70 -8.91 19.11
CA PRO A 176 -17.74 -9.78 20.28
C PRO A 176 -17.21 -11.18 19.99
N GLU A 177 -17.39 -11.66 18.77
CA GLU A 177 -16.95 -12.97 18.32
C GLU A 177 -15.47 -13.27 18.50
N ILE A 178 -14.65 -12.24 18.36
CA ILE A 178 -13.19 -12.32 18.47
C ILE A 178 -12.69 -11.45 19.61
N ASN A 179 -13.60 -10.93 20.45
CA ASN A 179 -13.33 -10.04 21.57
C ASN A 179 -12.49 -8.80 21.19
N TYR A 180 -12.80 -8.20 20.04
CA TYR A 180 -12.12 -6.97 19.59
C TYR A 180 -12.96 -5.76 19.97
N THR A 181 -12.29 -4.70 20.43
CA THR A 181 -12.86 -3.36 20.50
C THR A 181 -12.15 -2.48 19.50
N LEU A 182 -12.86 -2.06 18.45
CA LEU A 182 -12.34 -1.08 17.51
C LEU A 182 -12.20 0.28 18.21
N LYS A 183 -11.14 1.03 17.90
CA LYS A 183 -10.80 2.26 18.61
C LYS A 183 -10.83 3.49 17.72
N GLN A 184 -10.10 3.44 16.61
CA GLN A 184 -9.84 4.64 15.82
C GLN A 184 -9.59 4.27 14.36
N LEU A 185 -10.17 5.05 13.46
CA LEU A 185 -9.81 5.11 12.04
C LEU A 185 -8.92 6.31 11.83
N ASP A 186 -7.73 6.08 11.28
CA ASP A 186 -6.78 7.11 10.86
C ASP A 186 -6.53 7.00 9.37
N SER A 187 -6.73 8.08 8.64
CA SER A 187 -6.47 8.15 7.20
C SER A 187 -5.53 9.31 6.89
N ASP A 188 -4.45 9.00 6.18
CA ASP A 188 -3.45 9.96 5.72
C ASP A 188 -3.20 9.82 4.22
N SER A 189 -2.22 10.56 3.68
CA SER A 189 -1.87 10.49 2.26
C SER A 189 -1.25 9.15 1.82
N MET A 190 -0.90 8.26 2.75
CA MET A 190 -0.35 6.93 2.46
C MET A 190 -1.34 5.78 2.63
N GLY A 191 -2.50 6.02 3.25
CA GLY A 191 -3.56 5.03 3.36
C GLY A 191 -4.48 5.24 4.55
N THR A 192 -5.16 4.17 4.95
CA THR A 192 -6.06 4.16 6.10
C THR A 192 -5.75 2.99 7.01
N THR A 193 -5.80 3.24 8.32
CA THR A 193 -5.59 2.27 9.39
C THR A 193 -6.78 2.29 10.34
N ILE A 194 -7.20 1.12 10.81
CA ILE A 194 -8.13 0.94 11.91
C ILE A 194 -7.39 0.24 13.05
N SER A 195 -7.35 0.87 14.21
CA SER A 195 -6.81 0.25 15.43
C SER A 195 -7.88 -0.48 16.22
N TYR A 196 -7.49 -1.55 16.89
CA TYR A 196 -8.34 -2.31 17.81
C TYR A 196 -7.56 -2.74 19.05
N THR A 197 -8.30 -3.07 20.10
CA THR A 197 -7.74 -3.72 21.29
C THR A 197 -8.42 -5.05 21.57
N ARG A 198 -7.66 -5.99 22.13
CA ARG A 198 -8.19 -7.24 22.71
C ARG A 198 -7.43 -7.57 24.00
N PRO A 199 -8.03 -8.32 24.94
CA PRO A 199 -7.29 -8.85 26.08
C PRO A 199 -6.14 -9.76 25.63
N LYS A 200 -5.08 -9.88 26.45
CA LYS A 200 -4.02 -10.87 26.25
C LYS A 200 -4.66 -12.25 26.10
N HIS A 201 -4.34 -12.91 25.00
CA HIS A 201 -4.70 -14.30 24.80
C HIS A 201 -3.72 -15.16 25.62
N ASN A 202 -4.23 -16.09 26.41
CA ASN A 202 -3.40 -17.19 26.91
C ASN A 202 -3.23 -18.17 25.75
N GLU A 203 -1.98 -18.44 25.37
CA GLU A 203 -1.67 -19.42 24.31
C GLU A 203 -2.20 -20.83 24.64
N ALA A 204 -2.42 -21.14 25.92
CA ALA A 204 -3.01 -22.39 26.39
C ALA A 204 -4.53 -22.52 26.16
N ASP A 205 -5.21 -21.41 25.86
CA ASP A 205 -6.67 -21.37 25.62
C ASP A 205 -7.00 -21.26 24.12
N ILE A 206 -5.98 -21.30 23.25
CA ILE A 206 -6.13 -21.31 21.80
C ILE A 206 -6.62 -22.70 21.38
N ASP A 207 -7.90 -22.78 21.06
CA ASP A 207 -8.46 -23.92 20.35
C ASP A 207 -8.30 -23.65 18.85
N ASP A 208 -7.23 -24.19 18.26
CA ASP A 208 -6.89 -24.04 16.84
C ASP A 208 -8.06 -24.38 15.91
N ASN A 209 -9.05 -25.17 16.38
CA ASN A 209 -10.24 -25.54 15.62
C ASN A 209 -11.41 -24.53 15.73
N ASN A 210 -11.38 -23.58 16.68
CA ASN A 210 -12.53 -22.74 17.01
C ASN A 210 -12.37 -21.24 16.74
N ASP A 211 -11.17 -20.78 16.47
CA ASP A 211 -10.89 -19.35 16.33
C ASP A 211 -11.05 -18.87 14.87
N PHE A 212 -11.50 -17.63 14.70
CA PHE A 212 -11.63 -17.00 13.39
C PHE A 212 -10.29 -16.37 12.95
N TRP A 213 -9.29 -17.21 12.71
CA TRP A 213 -7.87 -16.85 12.57
C TRP A 213 -7.53 -15.89 11.42
N ASP A 214 -8.37 -15.80 10.38
CA ASP A 214 -8.09 -14.95 9.22
C ASP A 214 -9.22 -13.93 8.97
N SER A 215 -9.98 -13.57 10.01
CA SER A 215 -11.05 -12.58 9.91
C SER A 215 -10.62 -11.29 9.20
N GLN A 216 -11.40 -10.88 8.20
CA GLN A 216 -11.14 -9.68 7.41
C GLN A 216 -11.98 -8.50 7.91
N ILE A 217 -11.39 -7.31 7.84
CA ILE A 217 -12.11 -6.06 8.02
C ILE A 217 -12.19 -5.36 6.68
N LEU A 218 -13.42 -5.02 6.27
CA LEU A 218 -13.65 -4.14 5.15
C LEU A 218 -13.95 -2.73 5.66
N LEU A 219 -13.37 -1.72 5.01
CA LEU A 219 -13.79 -0.34 5.14
C LEU A 219 -14.68 -0.03 3.94
N LYS A 220 -15.89 0.43 4.21
CA LYS A 220 -16.79 0.97 3.21
C LYS A 220 -16.73 2.49 3.27
N VAL A 221 -16.54 3.12 2.12
CA VAL A 221 -16.63 4.57 1.94
C VAL A 221 -17.56 4.82 0.76
N ASP A 222 -18.71 5.41 1.05
CA ASP A 222 -19.84 5.54 0.15
C ASP A 222 -20.24 4.18 -0.44
N ASN A 223 -20.06 3.99 -1.76
CA ASN A 223 -20.40 2.74 -2.46
C ASN A 223 -19.21 1.78 -2.59
N ASN A 224 -17.99 2.22 -2.26
CA ASN A 224 -16.77 1.45 -2.44
C ASN A 224 -16.39 0.73 -1.15
N PHE A 225 -15.87 -0.47 -1.32
CA PHE A 225 -15.33 -1.32 -0.28
C PHE A 225 -13.83 -1.52 -0.51
N TYR A 226 -13.11 -1.57 0.59
CA TYR A 226 -11.66 -1.74 0.62
C TYR A 226 -11.30 -2.78 1.66
N LYS A 227 -10.52 -3.79 1.26
CA LYS A 227 -9.99 -4.79 2.20
C LYS A 227 -8.82 -4.21 2.98
N LEU A 228 -8.88 -4.29 4.31
CA LEU A 228 -7.77 -3.96 5.18
C LEU A 228 -7.07 -5.23 5.61
N ASN A 229 -5.74 -5.20 5.59
CA ASN A 229 -4.92 -6.33 6.01
C ASN A 229 -4.47 -6.13 7.45
N SER A 230 -4.41 -7.23 8.20
CA SER A 230 -3.81 -7.22 9.53
C SER A 230 -2.37 -6.72 9.45
N LYS A 231 -1.99 -5.88 10.42
CA LYS A 231 -0.65 -5.37 10.65
C LYS A 231 -0.21 -5.75 12.06
N MET A 232 1.10 -5.78 12.24
CA MET A 232 1.70 -6.11 13.53
C MET A 232 1.16 -5.21 14.63
N GLY A 233 0.87 -5.81 15.79
CA GLY A 233 0.40 -5.13 16.98
C GLY A 233 1.45 -5.12 18.09
N SER A 234 1.09 -4.56 19.23
CA SER A 234 1.93 -4.54 20.43
C SER A 234 1.14 -4.92 21.67
N LEU A 235 1.81 -5.53 22.63
CA LEU A 235 1.26 -5.84 23.95
C LEU A 235 1.64 -4.73 24.93
N ARG A 236 0.66 -4.18 25.64
CA ARG A 236 0.88 -3.23 26.73
C ARG A 236 1.20 -3.94 28.04
N ASP A 237 1.83 -3.21 28.95
CA ASP A 237 2.16 -3.69 30.31
C ASP A 237 0.92 -4.13 31.10
N ASP A 238 -0.24 -3.54 30.81
CA ASP A 238 -1.54 -3.89 31.42
C ASP A 238 -2.16 -5.20 30.86
N GLY A 239 -1.48 -5.87 29.93
CA GLY A 239 -1.97 -7.08 29.27
C GLY A 239 -2.95 -6.80 28.14
N THR A 240 -3.13 -5.56 27.69
CA THR A 240 -3.95 -5.25 26.51
C THR A 240 -3.12 -5.37 25.24
N PHE A 241 -3.59 -6.14 24.27
CA PHE A 241 -3.02 -6.15 22.93
C PHE A 241 -3.66 -5.04 22.08
N ILE A 242 -2.85 -4.26 21.38
CA ILE A 242 -3.27 -3.31 20.35
C ILE A 242 -2.90 -3.88 19.00
N GLY A 243 -3.87 -4.03 18.11
CA GLY A 243 -3.61 -4.40 16.73
C GLY A 243 -4.11 -3.36 15.74
N TYR A 244 -3.74 -3.55 14.48
CA TYR A 244 -4.07 -2.62 13.40
C TYR A 244 -4.50 -3.40 12.16
N TYR A 245 -5.49 -2.89 11.46
CA TYR A 245 -5.83 -3.27 10.09
C TYR A 245 -5.53 -2.08 9.19
N ALA A 246 -4.80 -2.27 8.09
CA ALA A 246 -4.40 -1.17 7.22
C ALA A 246 -4.53 -1.49 5.73
N SER A 247 -4.76 -0.46 4.93
CA SER A 247 -4.71 -0.49 3.47
C SER A 247 -4.07 0.79 2.93
N LYS A 248 -3.45 0.73 1.73
CA LYS A 248 -2.94 1.94 1.05
C LYS A 248 -4.05 2.70 0.32
N LEU A 249 -5.22 2.07 0.12
CA LEU A 249 -6.45 2.68 -0.39
C LEU A 249 -7.65 2.19 0.45
N PRO A 250 -8.57 3.06 0.89
CA PRO A 250 -8.69 4.48 0.58
C PRO A 250 -7.61 5.29 1.31
N ALA A 251 -7.27 6.46 0.77
CA ALA A 251 -6.40 7.43 1.42
C ALA A 251 -7.21 8.68 1.85
N TYR A 252 -6.54 9.65 2.45
CA TYR A 252 -7.14 10.84 3.05
C TYR A 252 -8.30 11.46 2.24
N ASP A 253 -8.12 11.74 0.94
CA ASP A 253 -9.16 12.42 0.15
C ASP A 253 -10.41 11.58 -0.05
N ASN A 254 -10.29 10.25 -0.16
CA ASN A 254 -11.43 9.36 -0.28
C ASN A 254 -12.23 9.34 1.03
N VAL A 255 -11.52 9.18 2.16
CA VAL A 255 -12.18 9.06 3.48
C VAL A 255 -12.74 10.41 3.93
N LYS A 256 -11.98 11.50 3.81
CA LYS A 256 -12.36 12.84 4.26
C LYS A 256 -13.62 13.38 3.56
N ASN A 257 -13.81 13.01 2.30
CA ASN A 257 -14.94 13.43 1.47
C ASN A 257 -16.08 12.41 1.45
N GLY A 258 -15.86 11.21 1.97
CA GLY A 258 -16.88 10.17 2.10
C GLY A 258 -18.00 10.60 3.03
N ARG A 259 -19.24 10.35 2.62
CA ARG A 259 -20.43 10.68 3.41
C ARG A 259 -20.89 9.52 4.26
N ASP A 260 -20.78 8.31 3.72
CA ASP A 260 -21.18 7.07 4.38
C ASP A 260 -19.94 6.20 4.62
N ILE A 261 -19.41 6.23 5.84
CA ILE A 261 -18.23 5.45 6.22
C ILE A 261 -18.65 4.37 7.21
N SER A 262 -18.26 3.12 6.96
CA SER A 262 -18.52 2.03 7.89
C SER A 262 -17.44 0.96 7.86
N VAL A 263 -17.38 0.21 8.96
CA VAL A 263 -16.48 -0.92 9.12
C VAL A 263 -17.32 -2.19 9.12
N ILE A 264 -16.96 -3.14 8.26
CA ILE A 264 -17.69 -4.39 8.06
C ILE A 264 -16.74 -5.57 8.38
N PRO A 265 -16.87 -6.18 9.56
CA PRO A 265 -16.12 -7.39 9.90
C PRO A 265 -16.74 -8.61 9.22
N ILE A 266 -15.93 -9.37 8.50
CA ILE A 266 -16.31 -10.67 7.95
C ILE A 266 -15.41 -11.72 8.59
N LEU A 267 -16.05 -12.64 9.31
CA LEU A 267 -15.39 -13.64 10.13
C LEU A 267 -15.49 -14.98 9.43
N TYR A 268 -14.37 -15.66 9.25
CA TYR A 268 -14.35 -17.01 8.68
C TYR A 268 -13.40 -17.93 9.45
N LYS A 269 -13.83 -19.19 9.58
CA LYS A 269 -13.03 -20.30 10.09
C LYS A 269 -12.49 -21.07 8.90
N VAL A 270 -11.20 -21.39 8.97
CA VAL A 270 -10.50 -22.14 7.93
C VAL A 270 -10.09 -23.48 8.53
N SER A 271 -10.36 -24.59 7.85
CA SER A 271 -9.79 -25.87 8.26
C SER A 271 -8.29 -25.85 8.01
N MET A 272 -7.48 -26.02 9.06
CA MET A 272 -6.03 -26.18 8.91
C MET A 272 -5.60 -27.63 8.74
N ASP A 273 -6.54 -28.59 8.76
CA ASP A 273 -6.27 -30.03 8.73
C ASP A 273 -5.50 -30.49 7.48
N ASP A 274 -5.44 -29.69 6.42
CA ASP A 274 -4.71 -29.98 5.18
C ASP A 274 -3.67 -28.89 4.82
N SER A 275 -2.71 -28.63 5.72
CA SER A 275 -1.58 -27.69 5.48
C SER A 275 -0.78 -28.01 4.20
N ASP A 276 -0.84 -29.26 3.73
CA ASP A 276 -0.20 -29.73 2.49
C ASP A 276 -0.96 -29.34 1.20
N MET A 277 -2.18 -28.79 1.28
CA MET A 277 -2.98 -28.42 0.10
C MET A 277 -2.82 -26.96 -0.35
N ILE A 278 -2.38 -26.05 0.53
CA ILE A 278 -2.15 -24.63 0.16
C ILE A 278 -1.01 -24.51 -0.88
N SER A 279 -0.05 -25.44 -0.86
CA SER A 279 1.07 -25.51 -1.81
C SER A 279 0.75 -26.23 -3.13
N ASN A 280 -0.34 -27.03 -3.18
CA ASN A 280 -0.62 -27.99 -4.26
C ASN A 280 -1.83 -27.65 -5.14
N ASN A 281 -2.39 -26.44 -5.06
CA ASN A 281 -3.52 -26.02 -5.91
C ASN A 281 -3.11 -25.71 -7.37
N SER A 282 -2.11 -26.42 -7.89
CA SER A 282 -1.78 -26.45 -9.31
C SER A 282 -2.79 -27.32 -10.04
N ASN A 283 -3.75 -26.66 -10.69
CA ASN A 283 -4.73 -27.18 -11.65
C ASN A 283 -5.99 -27.81 -11.05
N LYS A 284 -7.13 -27.14 -11.30
CA LYS A 284 -8.18 -27.62 -12.22
C LYS A 284 -9.23 -26.52 -12.48
N ASN A 285 -9.47 -26.23 -13.76
CA ASN A 285 -10.47 -25.30 -14.34
C ASN A 285 -10.14 -23.79 -14.39
N THR A 286 -8.93 -23.45 -14.83
CA THR A 286 -8.64 -22.07 -15.26
C THR A 286 -9.26 -21.78 -16.64
N THR A 287 -10.00 -20.68 -16.72
CA THR A 287 -10.42 -20.06 -17.98
C THR A 287 -9.33 -19.11 -18.44
N THR A 288 -8.85 -19.28 -19.67
CA THR A 288 -7.94 -18.32 -20.30
C THR A 288 -8.76 -17.43 -21.21
N ASP A 289 -8.91 -16.17 -20.82
CA ASP A 289 -9.46 -15.12 -21.67
C ASP A 289 -8.33 -14.50 -22.48
N SER A 290 -8.09 -15.09 -23.65
CA SER A 290 -7.04 -14.63 -24.56
C SER A 290 -7.29 -13.23 -25.11
N ALA A 291 -8.53 -12.74 -25.15
CA ALA A 291 -8.85 -11.40 -25.64
C ALA A 291 -8.39 -10.32 -24.66
N ASN A 292 -8.52 -10.60 -23.36
CA ASN A 292 -8.13 -9.68 -22.29
C ASN A 292 -6.71 -9.93 -21.73
N ASN A 293 -5.94 -10.88 -22.28
CA ASN A 293 -4.65 -11.32 -21.71
C ASN A 293 -4.77 -11.65 -20.20
N LEU A 294 -5.87 -12.31 -19.81
CA LEU A 294 -6.19 -12.65 -18.43
C LEU A 294 -6.47 -14.14 -18.28
N THR A 295 -5.96 -14.72 -17.20
CA THR A 295 -6.28 -16.10 -16.79
C THR A 295 -6.99 -16.06 -15.45
N TYR A 296 -8.10 -16.79 -15.30
CA TYR A 296 -8.88 -16.81 -14.07
C TYR A 296 -9.75 -18.06 -13.94
N GLU A 297 -10.05 -18.47 -12.71
CA GLU A 297 -11.02 -19.54 -12.43
C GLU A 297 -12.44 -18.96 -12.51
N LYS A 298 -13.27 -19.46 -13.43
CA LYS A 298 -14.61 -18.90 -13.67
C LYS A 298 -15.59 -19.25 -12.55
N GLU A 299 -15.51 -20.47 -12.03
CA GLU A 299 -16.37 -20.99 -10.99
C GLU A 299 -15.51 -21.62 -9.90
N PHE A 300 -15.85 -21.38 -8.65
CA PHE A 300 -15.13 -21.94 -7.52
C PHE A 300 -16.11 -22.30 -6.41
N SER A 301 -15.71 -23.26 -5.59
CA SER A 301 -16.50 -23.79 -4.48
C SER A 301 -15.58 -24.17 -3.32
N SER A 302 -16.03 -23.92 -2.10
CA SER A 302 -15.37 -24.38 -0.87
C SER A 302 -15.97 -25.68 -0.33
N SER A 303 -15.29 -26.30 0.62
CA SER A 303 -15.80 -27.46 1.37
C SER A 303 -17.06 -27.15 2.19
N SER A 304 -17.25 -25.89 2.65
CA SER A 304 -18.50 -25.45 3.31
C SER A 304 -19.68 -25.23 2.36
N GLY A 305 -19.48 -25.36 1.05
CA GLY A 305 -20.52 -25.14 0.06
C GLY A 305 -20.66 -23.70 -0.42
N LEU A 306 -19.83 -22.75 0.06
CA LEU A 306 -19.70 -21.42 -0.56
C LEU A 306 -19.37 -21.62 -2.04
N LYS A 307 -20.15 -20.99 -2.92
CA LYS A 307 -19.94 -21.03 -4.37
C LYS A 307 -19.86 -19.63 -4.92
N GLY A 308 -19.02 -19.44 -5.92
CA GLY A 308 -18.97 -18.19 -6.63
C GLY A 308 -18.62 -18.32 -8.10
N THR A 309 -18.88 -17.25 -8.82
CA THR A 309 -18.69 -17.18 -10.26
C THR A 309 -18.17 -15.82 -10.66
N ILE A 310 -17.12 -15.80 -11.48
CA ILE A 310 -16.74 -14.64 -12.29
C ILE A 310 -17.55 -14.72 -13.58
N TYR A 311 -18.52 -13.84 -13.75
CA TYR A 311 -19.44 -13.88 -14.90
C TYR A 311 -19.06 -12.94 -16.03
N ASN A 312 -18.21 -11.95 -15.78
CA ASN A 312 -17.66 -11.05 -16.79
C ASN A 312 -16.29 -10.51 -16.34
N VAL A 313 -15.43 -10.21 -17.30
CA VAL A 313 -14.16 -9.52 -17.08
C VAL A 313 -13.97 -8.50 -18.19
N GLU A 314 -13.67 -7.26 -17.82
CA GLU A 314 -13.39 -6.17 -18.75
C GLU A 314 -11.97 -5.68 -18.51
N ARG A 315 -11.20 -5.54 -19.58
CA ARG A 315 -9.88 -4.92 -19.53
C ARG A 315 -9.84 -3.70 -20.43
N ASN A 316 -9.45 -2.57 -19.84
CA ASN A 316 -9.22 -1.32 -20.53
C ASN A 316 -7.72 -1.00 -20.53
N ASP A 317 -7.36 0.15 -21.10
CA ASP A 317 -5.96 0.55 -21.27
C ASP A 317 -5.16 0.64 -19.96
N ASN A 318 -5.83 0.89 -18.84
CA ASN A 318 -5.20 1.06 -17.53
C ASN A 318 -5.94 0.40 -16.36
N SER A 319 -6.97 -0.41 -16.63
CA SER A 319 -7.76 -1.05 -15.57
C SER A 319 -8.33 -2.41 -15.96
N VAL A 320 -8.62 -3.22 -14.95
CA VAL A 320 -9.35 -4.48 -15.08
C VAL A 320 -10.56 -4.45 -14.14
N LYS A 321 -11.74 -4.75 -14.66
CA LYS A 321 -12.97 -4.93 -13.89
C LYS A 321 -13.38 -6.40 -13.90
N VAL A 322 -13.61 -6.95 -12.73
CA VAL A 322 -14.00 -8.35 -12.53
C VAL A 322 -15.37 -8.39 -11.91
N TYR A 323 -16.32 -8.98 -12.63
CA TYR A 323 -17.70 -9.09 -12.20
C TYR A 323 -17.92 -10.46 -11.57
N CYS A 324 -18.27 -10.48 -10.29
CA CYS A 324 -18.36 -11.69 -9.51
C CYS A 324 -19.62 -11.75 -8.64
N LYS A 325 -20.09 -12.95 -8.32
CA LYS A 325 -21.19 -13.17 -7.38
C LYS A 325 -21.12 -14.53 -6.70
N GLY A 326 -21.67 -14.60 -5.49
CA GLY A 326 -21.99 -15.83 -4.79
C GLY A 326 -23.49 -16.17 -4.84
N GLN A 327 -23.93 -17.09 -3.98
CA GLN A 327 -25.34 -17.45 -3.83
C GLN A 327 -26.07 -16.57 -2.80
N SER A 328 -25.34 -15.77 -2.04
CA SER A 328 -25.87 -14.76 -1.11
C SER A 328 -25.00 -13.50 -1.12
N GLU A 329 -25.53 -12.41 -0.56
CA GLU A 329 -24.79 -11.14 -0.44
C GLU A 329 -23.46 -11.31 0.30
N LEU A 330 -23.46 -12.09 1.39
CA LEU A 330 -22.26 -12.36 2.19
C LEU A 330 -21.24 -13.18 1.40
N GLU A 331 -21.68 -14.21 0.68
CA GLU A 331 -20.78 -14.96 -0.19
C GLU A 331 -20.17 -14.06 -1.27
N SER A 332 -20.98 -13.20 -1.91
CA SER A 332 -20.47 -12.24 -2.89
C SER A 332 -19.43 -11.28 -2.31
N LEU A 333 -19.64 -10.78 -1.08
CA LEU A 333 -18.66 -9.95 -0.38
C LEU A 333 -17.36 -10.70 -0.08
N ILE A 334 -17.43 -11.95 0.39
CA ILE A 334 -16.27 -12.82 0.64
C ILE A 334 -15.47 -13.01 -0.65
N ILE A 335 -16.16 -13.24 -1.76
CA ILE A 335 -15.56 -13.43 -3.08
C ILE A 335 -14.85 -12.16 -3.53
N ALA A 336 -15.58 -11.04 -3.60
CA ALA A 336 -15.06 -9.78 -4.13
C ALA A 336 -13.84 -9.28 -3.35
N SER A 337 -13.86 -9.44 -2.03
CA SER A 337 -12.75 -9.04 -1.14
C SER A 337 -11.49 -9.91 -1.24
N ASN A 338 -11.56 -11.05 -1.94
CA ASN A 338 -10.44 -11.99 -2.02
C ASN A 338 -10.00 -12.31 -3.45
N ILE A 339 -10.52 -11.59 -4.45
CA ILE A 339 -9.94 -11.57 -5.79
C ILE A 339 -8.71 -10.66 -5.76
N SER A 340 -7.60 -11.16 -6.30
CA SER A 340 -6.34 -10.44 -6.46
C SER A 340 -5.84 -10.57 -7.90
N LEU A 341 -5.03 -9.62 -8.35
CA LEU A 341 -4.42 -9.63 -9.67
C LEU A 341 -2.91 -9.73 -9.53
N ASN A 342 -2.28 -10.63 -10.29
CA ASN A 342 -0.82 -10.76 -10.38
C ASN A 342 -0.40 -10.78 -11.85
N TYR A 343 0.74 -10.15 -12.19
CA TYR A 343 1.28 -10.31 -13.54
C TYR A 343 1.91 -11.70 -13.69
N ASN A 344 1.75 -12.29 -14.88
CA ASN A 344 2.34 -13.58 -15.18
C ASN A 344 3.86 -13.44 -15.29
N HIS A 345 4.59 -14.44 -14.77
CA HIS A 345 6.03 -14.49 -14.93
C HIS A 345 6.39 -14.60 -16.42
N LEU A 346 7.25 -13.69 -16.89
CA LEU A 346 7.87 -13.85 -18.19
C LEU A 346 8.87 -15.01 -18.13
N LYS A 347 8.84 -15.89 -19.13
CA LYS A 347 9.74 -17.05 -19.22
C LYS A 347 11.20 -16.57 -19.13
N GLY A 348 11.93 -17.02 -18.11
CA GLY A 348 13.33 -16.64 -17.86
C GLY A 348 13.52 -15.47 -16.89
N GLN A 349 12.48 -14.92 -16.28
CA GLN A 349 12.59 -13.98 -15.15
C GLN A 349 12.35 -14.69 -13.81
N ASN A 350 13.28 -14.51 -12.87
CA ASN A 350 13.18 -15.08 -11.51
C ASN A 350 12.32 -14.22 -10.57
N ASP A 351 12.18 -12.92 -10.86
CA ASP A 351 11.45 -11.99 -9.98
C ASP A 351 10.00 -11.80 -10.46
N PRO A 352 8.99 -12.02 -9.59
CA PRO A 352 7.61 -11.70 -9.91
C PRO A 352 7.45 -10.18 -10.11
N THR A 353 6.82 -9.77 -11.20
CA THR A 353 6.26 -8.40 -11.25
C THR A 353 4.97 -8.41 -10.43
N ILE A 354 5.06 -8.00 -9.17
CA ILE A 354 3.91 -7.99 -8.25
C ILE A 354 3.07 -6.74 -8.52
N TYR A 355 1.77 -6.93 -8.77
CA TYR A 355 0.82 -5.84 -8.83
C TYR A 355 0.48 -5.37 -7.41
N ASN A 356 0.50 -4.05 -7.17
CA ASN A 356 0.27 -3.49 -5.84
C ASN A 356 -1.24 -3.38 -5.54
N TYR A 357 -1.87 -4.53 -5.31
CA TYR A 357 -3.32 -4.61 -5.09
C TYR A 357 -3.80 -3.73 -3.92
N ASN A 358 -3.00 -3.62 -2.86
CA ASN A 358 -3.32 -2.79 -1.69
C ASN A 358 -3.44 -1.28 -1.97
N LYS A 359 -2.95 -0.80 -3.13
CA LYS A 359 -3.00 0.61 -3.53
C LYS A 359 -4.05 0.89 -4.61
N PHE A 360 -4.38 -0.10 -5.43
CA PHE A 360 -5.12 0.10 -6.67
C PHE A 360 -6.35 -0.80 -6.81
N ALA A 361 -6.69 -1.59 -5.79
CA ALA A 361 -7.88 -2.41 -5.78
C ALA A 361 -8.96 -1.80 -4.88
N SER A 362 -10.19 -1.79 -5.40
CA SER A 362 -11.41 -1.56 -4.63
C SER A 362 -12.55 -2.37 -5.25
N PHE A 363 -13.68 -2.49 -4.58
CA PHE A 363 -14.84 -3.15 -5.16
C PHE A 363 -16.13 -2.47 -4.72
N TYR A 364 -17.18 -2.63 -5.53
CA TYR A 364 -18.49 -2.04 -5.27
C TYR A 364 -19.60 -2.93 -5.83
N LYS A 365 -20.83 -2.69 -5.38
CA LYS A 365 -21.99 -3.48 -5.82
C LYS A 365 -22.29 -3.25 -7.29
N ASP A 366 -22.56 -4.32 -8.05
CA ASP A 366 -23.00 -4.23 -9.44
C ASP A 366 -24.44 -3.68 -9.48
N PRO A 367 -24.71 -2.53 -10.13
CA PRO A 367 -26.06 -2.00 -10.26
C PRO A 367 -26.98 -2.89 -11.11
N LYS A 368 -26.44 -3.86 -11.87
CA LYS A 368 -27.19 -4.72 -12.81
C LYS A 368 -27.49 -6.12 -12.26
N ASP A 369 -26.87 -6.53 -11.15
CA ASP A 369 -27.07 -7.86 -10.55
C ASP A 369 -27.20 -7.70 -9.03
N SER A 370 -28.32 -8.18 -8.46
CA SER A 370 -28.64 -7.96 -7.05
C SER A 370 -27.64 -8.60 -6.08
N LEU A 371 -26.91 -9.61 -6.53
CA LEU A 371 -25.83 -10.27 -5.79
C LEU A 371 -24.45 -9.98 -6.40
N GLY A 372 -24.39 -9.22 -7.50
CA GLY A 372 -23.15 -8.93 -8.21
C GLY A 372 -22.30 -7.89 -7.51
N TYR A 373 -20.99 -8.08 -7.62
CA TYR A 373 -19.97 -7.13 -7.21
C TYR A 373 -18.94 -6.97 -8.33
N ILE A 374 -18.44 -5.76 -8.48
CA ILE A 374 -17.40 -5.39 -9.44
C ILE A 374 -16.14 -5.10 -8.64
N VAL A 375 -15.10 -5.89 -8.86
CA VAL A 375 -13.75 -5.63 -8.34
C VAL A 375 -12.98 -4.87 -9.41
N GLU A 376 -12.53 -3.66 -9.09
CA GLU A 376 -11.79 -2.78 -9.98
C GLU A 376 -10.31 -2.73 -9.56
N PHE A 377 -9.45 -3.05 -10.52
CA PHE A 377 -8.00 -2.97 -10.43
C PHE A 377 -7.53 -1.84 -11.35
N ASP A 378 -7.05 -0.75 -10.76
CA ASP A 378 -6.48 0.38 -11.49
C ASP A 378 -4.98 0.21 -11.75
N ASN A 379 -4.42 1.03 -12.64
CA ASN A 379 -3.00 1.04 -12.97
C ASN A 379 -2.47 -0.33 -13.43
N VAL A 380 -3.26 -1.01 -14.26
CA VAL A 380 -2.92 -2.31 -14.85
C VAL A 380 -2.37 -2.11 -16.27
N ASP A 381 -1.16 -2.60 -16.53
CA ASP A 381 -0.52 -2.53 -17.84
C ASP A 381 -1.24 -3.44 -18.83
N LYS A 382 -1.93 -2.87 -19.82
CA LYS A 382 -2.71 -3.63 -20.83
C LYS A 382 -1.91 -4.69 -21.60
N ASN A 383 -0.60 -4.50 -21.75
CA ASN A 383 0.23 -5.40 -22.57
C ASN A 383 0.78 -6.58 -21.76
N LYS A 384 0.68 -6.55 -20.43
CA LYS A 384 1.16 -7.64 -19.57
C LYS A 384 0.06 -8.66 -19.33
N ALA A 385 0.36 -9.91 -19.65
CA ALA A 385 -0.48 -11.03 -19.23
C ALA A 385 -0.57 -11.06 -17.70
N ALA A 386 -1.78 -11.27 -17.19
CA ALA A 386 -2.04 -11.31 -15.75
C ALA A 386 -2.99 -12.45 -15.39
N THR A 387 -2.93 -12.88 -14.14
CA THR A 387 -3.79 -13.91 -13.57
C THR A 387 -4.60 -13.31 -12.43
N LEU A 388 -5.92 -13.50 -12.48
CA LEU A 388 -6.78 -13.24 -11.33
C LEU A 388 -6.76 -14.47 -10.43
N ASN A 389 -6.36 -14.27 -9.18
CA ASN A 389 -6.29 -15.31 -8.18
C ASN A 389 -7.33 -15.02 -7.10
N ILE A 390 -8.08 -16.04 -6.73
CA ILE A 390 -8.91 -16.02 -5.54
C ILE A 390 -8.07 -16.61 -4.40
N SER A 391 -8.11 -15.98 -3.23
CA SER A 391 -7.39 -16.50 -2.05
C SER A 391 -7.64 -18.01 -1.89
N PRO A 392 -6.59 -18.85 -1.90
CA PRO A 392 -6.75 -20.29 -1.70
C PRO A 392 -7.49 -20.61 -0.40
N MET A 393 -7.34 -19.76 0.61
CA MET A 393 -8.03 -19.90 1.90
C MET A 393 -9.56 -19.91 1.77
N ILE A 394 -10.14 -19.29 0.73
CA ILE A 394 -11.60 -19.36 0.51
C ILE A 394 -12.07 -20.81 0.35
N LYS A 395 -11.28 -21.64 -0.34
CA LYS A 395 -11.66 -23.04 -0.61
C LYS A 395 -11.73 -23.86 0.69
N GLU A 396 -10.98 -23.41 1.70
CA GLU A 396 -10.85 -24.06 3.01
C GLU A 396 -11.76 -23.44 4.10
N ILE A 397 -12.60 -22.47 3.74
CA ILE A 397 -13.58 -21.90 4.68
C ILE A 397 -14.59 -22.98 5.05
N THR A 398 -14.70 -23.29 6.34
CA THR A 398 -15.66 -24.24 6.91
C THR A 398 -16.88 -23.55 7.51
N THR A 399 -16.73 -22.32 7.98
CA THR A 399 -17.81 -21.51 8.54
C THR A 399 -17.51 -20.04 8.30
N TYR A 400 -18.52 -19.25 7.96
CA TYR A 400 -18.37 -17.81 7.77
C TYR A 400 -19.61 -17.05 8.24
N LYS A 401 -19.40 -15.82 8.72
CA LYS A 401 -20.48 -14.88 9.04
C LYS A 401 -20.02 -13.42 8.93
N MET A 402 -21.00 -12.53 8.78
CA MET A 402 -20.80 -11.09 8.88
C MET A 402 -21.17 -10.65 10.31
N SER A 403 -20.29 -9.88 10.96
CA SER A 403 -20.65 -9.18 12.19
C SER A 403 -21.41 -7.89 11.86
N ASP A 404 -21.94 -7.21 12.86
CA ASP A 404 -22.70 -5.98 12.64
C ASP A 404 -21.85 -4.92 11.92
N GLU A 405 -22.43 -4.25 10.92
CA GLU A 405 -21.81 -3.12 10.26
C GLU A 405 -21.72 -1.93 11.22
N ILE A 406 -20.50 -1.46 11.48
CA ILE A 406 -20.23 -0.36 12.42
C ILE A 406 -20.17 0.93 11.62
N LYS A 407 -21.26 1.71 11.64
CA LYS A 407 -21.32 3.02 10.97
C LYS A 407 -20.51 4.06 11.74
N LEU A 408 -19.69 4.83 11.01
CA LEU A 408 -18.97 5.97 11.54
C LEU A 408 -19.81 7.22 11.23
N SER A 409 -20.51 7.74 12.25
CA SER A 409 -21.27 8.98 12.11
C SER A 409 -20.34 10.14 11.78
N ASN A 410 -20.50 10.81 10.65
CA ASN A 410 -19.67 11.95 10.27
C ASN A 410 -19.74 13.11 11.28
#